data_AF-A0A521CZF5-F1
#
_entry.id   AF-A0A521CZF5-F1
#
_cell.length_a   1.000
_cell.length_b   1.000
_cell.length_c   1.000
_cell.angle_alpha   90.00
_cell.angle_beta   90.00
_cell.angle_gamma   90.00
#
_symmetry.space_group_name_H-M   'P 1'
#
loop_
_entity.id
_entity.type
_entity.pdbx_description
1 polymer ?
#
loop_
_entity_poly.entity_id
_entity_poly.type
_entity_poly.pdbx_seq_one_letter_code
_entity_poly.pdbx_strand_id
1 'polypeptide(L)'
;MYPAGFKGRTLRLTDIDVARVGRVIGVGEDEVRAVMEVETLGGGFDKQGRPKNLFEPHRFWIELGEGPKRTAAAEQGLAYPKWGTRPYPAESYTRLALAMRIDTSAALRSCSWGLGQILGSNHKAAGYPTVGDMVEAFCDSEQAQLAAMIAFIEAEGLDDDLRRHDWSGFARGYNGSGYAKHGYHTRLRDAYAKWQAIPDVLEPSYPKIGRGSRNAAVTVAQSRLLALGFDPRGVDGIFGGDTDAATRAFQKSVGLKADGIIGPLTWATLIPEMDT
;
A
#
# COMPACT_ATOMS: atom_id res chain seq x y z
N MET A 1 7.18 14.72 9.12
CA MET A 1 7.76 14.52 10.48
C MET A 1 6.86 13.47 11.15
N TYR A 2 7.34 12.27 11.44
CA TYR A 2 6.46 11.19 11.91
C TYR A 2 5.98 11.38 13.37
N PRO A 3 4.84 10.78 13.77
CA PRO A 3 4.27 10.93 15.11
C PRO A 3 5.18 10.41 16.24
N ALA A 4 5.05 11.00 17.42
CA ALA A 4 5.78 10.58 18.61
C ALA A 4 5.55 9.08 18.91
N GLY A 5 6.64 8.33 19.07
CA GLY A 5 6.59 6.90 19.33
C GLY A 5 6.03 6.04 18.17
N PHE A 6 5.95 6.61 16.95
CA PHE A 6 5.40 5.95 15.76
C PHE A 6 3.93 5.55 15.87
N LYS A 7 3.14 6.31 16.63
CA LYS A 7 1.70 6.06 16.83
C LYS A 7 0.86 7.13 16.16
N GLY A 8 0.09 6.73 15.14
CA GLY A 8 -0.90 7.58 14.47
C GLY A 8 -2.31 7.07 14.72
N ARG A 9 -3.21 7.24 13.73
CA ARG A 9 -4.61 6.81 13.82
C ARG A 9 -4.81 5.30 13.73
N THR A 10 -3.86 4.56 13.16
CA THR A 10 -3.90 3.09 13.03
C THR A 10 -5.13 2.53 12.30
N LEU A 11 -5.61 3.24 11.27
CA LEU A 11 -6.77 2.80 10.48
C LEU A 11 -6.45 1.50 9.74
N ARG A 12 -7.31 0.49 9.86
CA ARG A 12 -7.14 -0.84 9.25
C ARG A 12 -7.67 -0.88 7.82
N LEU A 13 -7.15 -1.80 7.01
CA LEU A 13 -7.71 -2.06 5.69
C LEU A 13 -9.13 -2.61 5.82
N THR A 14 -9.94 -2.22 4.85
CA THR A 14 -11.20 -2.90 4.51
C THR A 14 -10.97 -3.76 3.27
N ASP A 15 -11.85 -4.74 3.02
CA ASP A 15 -11.72 -5.61 1.85
C ASP A 15 -11.80 -4.81 0.53
N ILE A 16 -12.59 -3.74 0.50
CA ILE A 16 -12.73 -2.86 -0.67
C ILE A 16 -11.45 -2.07 -0.99
N ASP A 17 -10.59 -1.81 -0.01
CA ASP A 17 -9.31 -1.13 -0.24
C ASP A 17 -8.37 -1.98 -1.11
N VAL A 18 -8.41 -3.31 -0.94
CA VAL A 18 -7.57 -4.25 -1.67
C VAL A 18 -8.01 -4.37 -3.12
N ALA A 19 -9.32 -4.53 -3.34
CA ALA A 19 -9.91 -4.54 -4.69
C ALA A 19 -9.71 -3.21 -5.45
N ARG A 20 -9.64 -2.09 -4.72
CA ARG A 20 -9.41 -0.75 -5.30
C ARG A 20 -7.98 -0.58 -5.78
N VAL A 21 -6.99 -0.97 -4.99
CA VAL A 21 -5.60 -0.62 -5.24
C VAL A 21 -4.97 -1.44 -6.39
N GLY A 22 -5.34 -2.72 -6.54
CA GLY A 22 -4.78 -3.58 -7.59
C GLY A 22 -5.05 -3.05 -9.00
N ARG A 23 -6.20 -2.41 -9.19
CA ARG A 23 -6.60 -1.84 -10.48
C ARG A 23 -5.75 -0.67 -10.93
N VAL A 24 -5.03 0.01 -10.02
CA VAL A 24 -4.07 1.07 -10.39
C VAL A 24 -2.98 0.50 -11.30
N ILE A 25 -2.53 -0.73 -11.03
CA ILE A 25 -1.48 -1.42 -11.78
C ILE A 25 -2.02 -2.51 -12.72
N GLY A 26 -3.34 -2.52 -12.93
CA GLY A 26 -4.01 -3.44 -13.85
C GLY A 26 -4.11 -4.89 -13.39
N VAL A 27 -4.07 -5.15 -12.08
CA VAL A 27 -4.29 -6.49 -11.48
C VAL A 27 -5.60 -6.54 -10.70
N GLY A 28 -6.07 -7.76 -10.40
CA GLY A 28 -7.27 -8.03 -9.59
C GLY A 28 -6.99 -7.97 -8.09
N GLU A 29 -8.02 -8.28 -7.30
CA GLU A 29 -7.94 -8.36 -5.84
C GLU A 29 -7.01 -9.50 -5.40
N ASP A 30 -7.10 -10.64 -6.09
CA ASP A 30 -6.35 -11.87 -5.81
C ASP A 30 -4.83 -11.66 -5.83
N GLU A 31 -4.28 -10.97 -6.84
CA GLU A 31 -2.85 -10.72 -6.92
C GLU A 31 -2.36 -9.88 -5.74
N VAL A 32 -3.12 -8.84 -5.39
CA VAL A 32 -2.76 -7.96 -4.26
C VAL A 32 -2.83 -8.75 -2.95
N ARG A 33 -3.89 -9.54 -2.73
CA ARG A 33 -4.02 -10.38 -1.54
C ARG A 33 -2.93 -11.44 -1.43
N ALA A 34 -2.51 -12.02 -2.55
CA ALA A 34 -1.40 -12.96 -2.58
C ALA A 34 -0.09 -12.31 -2.11
N VAL A 35 0.24 -11.12 -2.60
CA VAL A 35 1.42 -10.36 -2.16
C VAL A 35 1.30 -10.02 -0.67
N MET A 36 0.15 -9.48 -0.25
CA MET A 36 -0.09 -9.12 1.15
C MET A 36 0.07 -10.31 2.10
N GLU A 37 -0.44 -11.49 1.74
CA GLU A 37 -0.33 -12.71 2.57
C GLU A 37 1.12 -13.21 2.68
N VAL A 38 1.91 -13.06 1.62
CA VAL A 38 3.32 -13.49 1.64
C VAL A 38 4.19 -12.52 2.42
N GLU A 39 3.96 -11.21 2.26
CA GLU A 39 4.75 -10.14 2.86
C GLU A 39 4.33 -9.80 4.30
N THR A 40 3.06 -10.04 4.67
CA THR A 40 2.58 -9.80 6.04
C THR A 40 2.07 -11.02 6.78
N LEU A 41 2.53 -11.12 8.03
CA LEU A 41 1.89 -11.96 9.03
C LEU A 41 0.78 -11.18 9.73
N GLY A 42 -0.40 -11.07 9.11
CA GLY A 42 -1.64 -10.61 9.76
C GLY A 42 -1.76 -9.09 9.97
N GLY A 43 -1.34 -8.27 8.99
CA GLY A 43 -1.58 -6.82 8.96
C GLY A 43 -0.34 -5.94 9.19
N GLY A 44 -0.51 -4.64 9.06
CA GLY A 44 0.54 -3.62 9.00
C GLY A 44 0.99 -3.03 10.33
N PHE A 45 0.21 -3.19 11.41
CA PHE A 45 0.52 -2.67 12.74
C PHE A 45 0.87 -3.76 13.77
N ASP A 46 1.78 -3.45 14.68
CA ASP A 46 2.09 -4.28 15.85
C ASP A 46 1.03 -4.12 16.96
N LYS A 47 1.21 -4.86 18.08
CA LYS A 47 0.27 -4.84 19.21
C LYS A 47 0.22 -3.49 19.94
N GLN A 48 1.19 -2.61 19.71
CA GLN A 48 1.25 -1.28 20.30
C GLN A 48 0.70 -0.18 19.37
N GLY A 49 0.17 -0.56 18.21
CA GLY A 49 -0.35 0.40 17.22
C GLY A 49 0.76 1.12 16.45
N ARG A 50 1.96 0.55 16.36
CA ARG A 50 3.06 1.08 15.55
C ARG A 50 3.15 0.30 14.24
N PRO A 51 3.56 0.90 13.12
CA PRO A 51 3.81 0.13 11.90
C PRO A 51 4.78 -1.01 12.19
N LYS A 52 4.49 -2.23 11.75
CA LYS A 52 5.47 -3.32 11.85
C LYS A 52 6.72 -2.89 11.08
N ASN A 53 7.88 -3.07 11.68
CA ASN A 53 9.13 -2.77 11.01
C ASN A 53 10.19 -3.83 11.29
N LEU A 54 11.19 -3.88 10.41
CA LEU A 54 12.41 -4.64 10.64
C LEU A 54 13.61 -3.74 10.34
N PHE A 55 14.33 -3.34 11.39
CA PHE A 55 15.59 -2.63 11.26
C PHE A 55 16.70 -3.60 10.80
N GLU A 56 17.36 -3.26 9.70
CA GLU A 56 18.41 -4.06 9.08
C GLU A 56 19.80 -3.41 9.27
N PRO A 57 20.66 -3.93 10.17
CA PRO A 57 21.98 -3.33 10.45
C PRO A 57 22.89 -3.19 9.23
N HIS A 58 22.76 -4.09 8.26
CA HIS A 58 23.55 -4.04 7.03
C HIS A 58 23.05 -2.99 6.04
N ARG A 59 21.76 -2.66 6.07
CA ARG A 59 21.22 -1.48 5.37
C ARG A 59 21.69 -0.21 6.04
N PHE A 60 21.73 -0.16 7.37
CA PHE A 60 22.24 1.01 8.09
C PHE A 60 23.72 1.27 7.83
N TRP A 61 24.52 0.21 7.70
CA TRP A 61 25.91 0.33 7.23
C TRP A 61 26.02 1.00 5.85
N ILE A 62 25.16 0.62 4.91
CA ILE A 62 25.12 1.19 3.55
C ILE A 62 24.65 2.64 3.59
N GLU A 63 23.54 2.91 4.28
CA GLU A 63 22.89 4.23 4.36
C GLU A 63 23.74 5.30 5.03
N LEU A 64 24.59 4.93 5.99
CA LEU A 64 25.52 5.87 6.63
C LEU A 64 26.70 6.25 5.74
N GLY A 65 27.00 5.45 4.70
CA GLY A 65 28.18 5.64 3.87
C GLY A 65 29.50 5.55 4.66
N GLU A 66 30.62 5.82 4.01
CA GLU A 66 31.90 5.87 4.71
C GLU A 66 32.03 7.15 5.54
N GLY A 67 32.35 6.99 6.82
CA GLY A 67 32.55 8.13 7.71
C GLY A 67 32.40 7.82 9.19
N PRO A 68 32.57 8.85 10.05
CA PRO A 68 32.59 8.69 11.51
C PRO A 68 31.27 8.16 12.08
N LYS A 69 30.13 8.49 11.46
CA LYS A 69 28.83 7.95 11.89
C LYS A 69 28.74 6.43 11.72
N ARG A 70 29.24 5.90 10.59
CA ARG A 70 29.29 4.45 10.34
C ARG A 70 30.22 3.75 11.32
N THR A 71 31.39 4.33 11.60
CA THR A 71 32.32 3.81 12.61
C THR A 71 31.66 3.74 13.98
N ALA A 72 31.06 4.84 14.45
CA ALA A 72 30.36 4.88 15.73
C ALA A 72 29.19 3.89 15.80
N ALA A 73 28.43 3.74 14.71
CA ALA A 73 27.36 2.75 14.63
C ALA A 73 27.90 1.32 14.69
N ALA A 74 29.02 1.02 14.05
CA ALA A 74 29.65 -0.30 14.08
C ALA A 74 30.22 -0.67 15.46
N GLU A 75 30.83 0.29 16.16
CA GLU A 75 31.33 0.14 17.53
C GLU A 75 30.20 -0.16 18.52
N GLN A 76 29.06 0.52 18.37
CA GLN A 76 27.84 0.27 19.16
C GLN A 76 27.09 -0.99 18.71
N GLY A 77 27.55 -1.64 17.64
CA GLY A 77 26.93 -2.83 17.11
C GLY A 77 25.58 -2.61 16.42
N LEU A 78 25.37 -1.42 15.85
CA LEU A 78 24.16 -1.04 15.12
C LEU A 78 24.31 -1.15 13.59
N ALA A 79 25.54 -1.25 13.08
CA ALA A 79 25.81 -1.32 11.63
C ALA A 79 26.94 -2.32 11.30
N TYR A 80 26.75 -3.17 10.28
CA TYR A 80 27.76 -4.14 9.85
C TYR A 80 27.70 -4.40 8.34
N PRO A 81 28.82 -4.73 7.67
CA PRO A 81 28.84 -4.88 6.22
C PRO A 81 28.09 -6.11 5.69
N LYS A 82 27.85 -7.14 6.52
CA LYS A 82 27.19 -8.39 6.09
C LYS A 82 26.03 -8.74 7.01
N TRP A 83 25.03 -9.40 6.43
CA TRP A 83 23.93 -9.98 7.19
C TRP A 83 24.42 -11.13 8.09
N GLY A 84 23.80 -11.30 9.27
CA GLY A 84 24.04 -12.43 10.16
C GLY A 84 25.33 -12.41 10.99
N THR A 85 26.09 -11.30 10.99
CA THR A 85 27.41 -11.27 11.64
C THR A 85 27.37 -11.36 13.17
N ARG A 86 26.25 -11.02 13.85
CA ARG A 86 26.11 -11.16 15.31
C ARG A 86 24.66 -11.51 15.72
N PRO A 87 24.43 -12.17 16.87
CA PRO A 87 23.09 -12.36 17.46
C PRO A 87 22.56 -11.06 18.06
N TYR A 88 21.24 -10.93 18.15
CA TYR A 88 20.62 -9.62 17.99
C TYR A 88 19.24 -9.56 18.68
N PRO A 89 18.93 -8.54 19.52
CA PRO A 89 17.69 -8.50 20.31
C PRO A 89 16.45 -8.44 19.42
N ALA A 90 15.51 -9.37 19.57
CA ALA A 90 14.43 -9.57 18.60
C ALA A 90 13.54 -8.34 18.31
N GLU A 91 13.50 -7.34 19.20
CA GLU A 91 12.64 -6.16 19.07
C GLU A 91 13.30 -5.05 18.22
N SER A 92 12.64 -4.71 17.10
CA SER A 92 13.15 -3.81 16.06
C SER A 92 13.18 -2.33 16.47
N TYR A 93 12.14 -1.84 17.17
CA TYR A 93 12.04 -0.42 17.54
C TYR A 93 13.11 0.04 18.52
N THR A 94 13.55 -0.83 19.42
CA THR A 94 14.64 -0.56 20.36
C THR A 94 15.92 -0.23 19.61
N ARG A 95 16.22 -0.96 18.52
CA ARG A 95 17.38 -0.69 17.68
C ARG A 95 17.21 0.55 16.85
N LEU A 96 16.04 0.70 16.23
CA LEU A 96 15.73 1.89 15.46
C LEU A 96 15.93 3.15 16.31
N ALA A 97 15.47 3.15 17.56
CA ALA A 97 15.65 4.26 18.49
C ALA A 97 17.13 4.57 18.78
N LEU A 98 18.00 3.55 18.88
CA LEU A 98 19.44 3.74 19.03
C LEU A 98 20.09 4.29 17.74
N ALA A 99 19.75 3.70 16.59
CA ALA A 99 20.25 4.13 15.28
C ALA A 99 19.86 5.57 14.95
N MET A 100 18.63 5.98 15.30
CA MET A 100 18.14 7.33 15.08
C MET A 100 18.91 8.40 15.84
N ARG A 101 19.55 8.06 16.98
CA ARG A 101 20.44 8.97 17.72
C ARG A 101 21.72 9.29 16.95
N ILE A 102 22.13 8.42 16.02
CA ILE A 102 23.29 8.61 15.16
C ILE A 102 22.88 9.36 13.89
N ASP A 103 21.85 8.83 13.21
CA ASP A 103 21.30 9.45 12.02
C ASP A 103 19.86 8.97 11.80
N THR A 104 18.90 9.87 12.05
CA THR A 104 17.48 9.54 11.97
C THR A 104 17.06 9.14 10.55
N SER A 105 17.47 9.88 9.52
CA SER A 105 17.05 9.59 8.15
C SER A 105 17.65 8.28 7.63
N ALA A 106 18.94 8.03 7.87
CA ALA A 106 19.57 6.76 7.50
C ALA A 106 18.94 5.58 8.26
N ALA A 107 18.62 5.75 9.55
CA ALA A 107 18.00 4.70 10.34
C ALA A 107 16.60 4.33 9.81
N LEU A 108 15.77 5.31 9.47
CA LEU A 108 14.45 5.06 8.88
C LEU A 108 14.55 4.41 7.49
N ARG A 109 15.53 4.80 6.67
CA ARG A 109 15.78 4.18 5.36
C ARG A 109 16.26 2.73 5.46
N SER A 110 16.79 2.35 6.62
CA SER A 110 17.32 1.02 6.91
C SER A 110 16.30 0.05 7.50
N CYS A 111 15.02 0.42 7.51
CA CYS A 111 13.93 -0.42 8.00
C CYS A 111 13.00 -0.81 6.86
N SER A 112 12.54 -2.06 6.82
CA SER A 112 11.29 -2.40 6.15
C SER A 112 10.10 -1.91 6.98
N TRP A 113 9.02 -1.46 6.34
CA TRP A 113 7.88 -0.86 7.02
C TRP A 113 6.53 -1.42 6.56
N GLY A 114 5.64 -1.59 7.53
CA GLY A 114 4.21 -1.80 7.33
C GLY A 114 3.86 -3.05 6.52
N LEU A 115 2.70 -2.96 5.86
CA LEU A 115 2.07 -4.06 5.15
C LEU A 115 2.89 -4.57 3.96
N GLY A 116 3.46 -3.67 3.15
CA GLY A 116 4.30 -4.11 2.03
C GLY A 116 5.71 -4.55 2.45
N GLN A 117 6.11 -4.39 3.72
CA GLN A 117 7.52 -4.49 4.14
C GLN A 117 8.46 -3.66 3.23
N ILE A 118 8.01 -2.48 2.82
CA ILE A 118 8.78 -1.60 1.93
C ILE A 118 9.99 -1.06 2.68
N LEU A 119 11.19 -1.28 2.12
CA LEU A 119 12.43 -0.73 2.67
C LEU A 119 12.41 0.80 2.56
N GLY A 120 12.70 1.49 3.66
CA GLY A 120 12.59 2.95 3.72
C GLY A 120 13.49 3.70 2.74
N SER A 121 14.57 3.09 2.24
CA SER A 121 15.38 3.63 1.14
C SER A 121 14.57 3.84 -0.14
N ASN A 122 13.48 3.08 -0.32
CA ASN A 122 12.61 3.10 -1.49
C ASN A 122 11.46 4.11 -1.35
N HIS A 123 11.50 5.02 -0.37
CA HIS A 123 10.41 5.97 -0.11
C HIS A 123 9.96 6.75 -1.35
N LYS A 124 10.88 7.10 -2.27
CA LYS A 124 10.55 7.81 -3.52
C LYS A 124 9.75 6.93 -4.48
N ALA A 125 10.19 5.68 -4.68
CA ALA A 125 9.46 4.69 -5.48
C ALA A 125 8.10 4.38 -4.86
N ALA A 126 7.99 4.43 -3.53
CA ALA A 126 6.75 4.32 -2.79
C ALA A 126 5.86 5.59 -2.82
N GLY A 127 6.26 6.64 -3.55
CA GLY A 127 5.47 7.86 -3.74
C GLY A 127 5.69 8.98 -2.71
N TYR A 128 6.70 8.88 -1.83
CA TYR A 128 6.95 9.84 -0.75
C TYR A 128 8.22 10.67 -0.97
N PRO A 129 8.17 12.01 -0.77
CA PRO A 129 9.33 12.89 -0.92
C PRO A 129 10.49 12.53 0.03
N THR A 130 10.16 12.17 1.26
CA THR A 130 11.12 11.72 2.28
C THR A 130 10.66 10.45 2.97
N VAL A 131 11.61 9.69 3.53
CA VAL A 131 11.27 8.54 4.38
C VAL A 131 10.46 8.94 5.61
N GLY A 132 10.61 10.17 6.10
CA GLY A 132 9.84 10.69 7.22
C GLY A 132 8.35 10.81 6.87
N ASP A 133 8.03 11.28 5.67
CA ASP A 133 6.65 11.41 5.19
C ASP A 133 6.02 10.04 4.96
N MET A 134 6.80 9.08 4.43
CA MET A 134 6.37 7.69 4.28
C MET A 134 6.00 7.07 5.64
N VAL A 135 6.89 7.18 6.63
CA VAL A 135 6.66 6.61 7.96
C VAL A 135 5.51 7.31 8.68
N GLU A 136 5.35 8.62 8.50
CA GLU A 136 4.20 9.37 9.01
C GLU A 136 2.88 8.84 8.46
N ALA A 137 2.78 8.66 7.14
CA ALA A 137 1.59 8.08 6.51
C ALA A 137 1.35 6.62 6.95
N PHE A 138 2.43 5.84 7.15
CA PHE A 138 2.30 4.45 7.60
C PHE A 138 1.80 4.34 9.04
N CYS A 139 2.19 5.27 9.92
CA CYS A 139 1.64 5.38 11.28
C CYS A 139 0.13 5.65 11.27
N ASP A 140 -0.37 6.21 10.17
CA ASP A 140 -1.75 6.67 10.06
C ASP A 140 -2.72 5.56 9.64
N SER A 141 -2.42 4.83 8.57
CA SER A 141 -3.31 3.79 8.03
C SER A 141 -2.60 2.65 7.29
N GLU A 142 -3.19 1.45 7.32
CA GLU A 142 -2.79 0.35 6.45
C GLU A 142 -3.13 0.64 4.97
N GLN A 143 -4.12 1.50 4.70
CA GLN A 143 -4.41 1.98 3.34
C GLN A 143 -3.22 2.73 2.75
N ALA A 144 -2.55 3.61 3.51
CA ALA A 144 -1.33 4.28 3.08
C ALA A 144 -0.17 3.30 2.87
N GLN A 145 -0.07 2.26 3.70
CA GLN A 145 0.94 1.20 3.56
C GLN A 145 0.72 0.38 2.28
N LEU A 146 -0.54 0.06 1.98
CA LEU A 146 -0.95 -0.67 0.78
C LEU A 146 -0.73 0.17 -0.49
N ALA A 147 -1.14 1.44 -0.48
CA ALA A 147 -0.91 2.36 -1.60
C ALA A 147 0.59 2.52 -1.92
N ALA A 148 1.43 2.60 -0.88
CA ALA A 148 2.88 2.65 -1.02
C ALA A 148 3.48 1.38 -1.62
N MET A 149 2.95 0.21 -1.25
CA MET A 149 3.34 -1.06 -1.84
C MET A 149 3.05 -1.09 -3.34
N ILE A 150 1.84 -0.67 -3.75
CA ILE A 150 1.45 -0.62 -5.16
C ILE A 150 2.28 0.40 -5.95
N ALA A 151 2.51 1.59 -5.39
CA ALA A 151 3.37 2.60 -6.02
C ALA A 151 4.80 2.07 -6.23
N PHE A 152 5.36 1.34 -5.25
CA PHE A 152 6.66 0.70 -5.38
C PHE A 152 6.67 -0.38 -6.48
N ILE A 153 5.65 -1.24 -6.53
CA ILE A 153 5.51 -2.27 -7.57
C ILE A 153 5.49 -1.65 -8.97
N GLU A 154 4.74 -0.57 -9.17
CA GLU A 154 4.69 0.16 -10.44
C GLU A 154 6.03 0.82 -10.77
N ALA A 155 6.64 1.51 -9.81
CA ALA A 155 7.90 2.24 -10.00
C ALA A 155 9.08 1.32 -10.35
N GLU A 156 9.09 0.09 -9.84
CA GLU A 156 10.12 -0.92 -10.13
C GLU A 156 9.76 -1.81 -11.33
N GLY A 157 8.61 -1.58 -12.00
CA GLY A 157 8.16 -2.35 -13.16
C GLY A 157 7.78 -3.80 -12.86
N LEU A 158 7.36 -4.08 -11.62
CA LEU A 158 7.00 -5.42 -11.15
C LEU A 158 5.52 -5.75 -11.41
N ASP A 159 4.71 -4.73 -11.70
CA ASP A 159 3.29 -4.87 -12.07
C ASP A 159 3.10 -5.77 -13.31
N ASP A 160 4.03 -5.69 -14.24
CA ASP A 160 4.06 -6.48 -15.47
C ASP A 160 4.17 -7.99 -15.18
N ASP A 161 4.94 -8.36 -14.14
CA ASP A 161 5.08 -9.75 -13.69
C ASP A 161 3.82 -10.23 -12.97
N LEU A 162 3.18 -9.37 -12.16
CA LEU A 162 1.89 -9.70 -11.55
C LEU A 162 0.82 -9.92 -12.63
N ARG A 163 0.71 -9.05 -13.63
CA ARG A 163 -0.25 -9.17 -14.74
C ARG A 163 -0.07 -10.45 -15.56
N ARG A 164 1.15 -10.97 -15.64
CA ARG A 164 1.47 -12.24 -16.34
C ARG A 164 1.52 -13.45 -15.41
N HIS A 165 1.26 -13.25 -14.12
CA HIS A 165 1.44 -14.26 -13.07
C HIS A 165 2.84 -14.91 -13.07
N ASP A 166 3.88 -14.15 -13.43
CA ASP A 166 5.28 -14.58 -13.28
C ASP A 166 5.72 -14.38 -11.83
N TRP A 167 5.32 -15.30 -10.96
CA TRP A 167 5.65 -15.27 -9.53
C TRP A 167 7.16 -15.36 -9.27
N SER A 168 7.94 -15.90 -10.20
CA SER A 168 9.40 -15.97 -10.07
C SER A 168 10.07 -14.65 -10.42
N GLY A 169 9.62 -14.01 -11.50
CA GLY A 169 10.02 -12.65 -11.88
C GLY A 169 9.69 -11.66 -10.77
N PHE A 170 8.42 -11.63 -10.35
CA PHE A 170 7.95 -10.75 -9.29
C PHE A 170 8.73 -10.94 -7.98
N ALA A 171 8.83 -12.18 -7.47
CA ALA A 171 9.53 -12.44 -6.21
C ALA A 171 11.03 -12.09 -6.27
N ARG A 172 11.67 -12.26 -7.44
CA ARG A 172 13.07 -11.86 -7.61
C ARG A 172 13.23 -10.34 -7.53
N GLY A 173 12.34 -9.59 -8.17
CA GLY A 173 12.35 -8.12 -8.12
C GLY A 173 12.01 -7.58 -6.74
N TYR A 174 10.97 -8.14 -6.11
CA TYR A 174 10.45 -7.67 -4.83
C TYR A 174 11.30 -8.11 -3.63
N ASN A 175 11.67 -9.39 -3.55
CA ASN A 175 12.40 -9.98 -2.41
C ASN A 175 13.91 -10.13 -2.67
N GLY A 176 14.39 -9.87 -3.89
CA GLY A 176 15.79 -9.96 -4.28
C GLY A 176 16.27 -11.36 -4.68
N SER A 177 17.58 -11.49 -4.94
CA SER A 177 18.18 -12.73 -5.49
C SER A 177 18.03 -13.98 -4.60
N GLY A 178 17.77 -13.79 -3.30
CA GLY A 178 17.51 -14.87 -2.35
C GLY A 178 16.11 -15.48 -2.45
N TYR A 179 15.22 -14.95 -3.30
CA TYR A 179 13.80 -15.28 -3.28
C TYR A 179 13.50 -16.80 -3.38
N ALA A 180 14.25 -17.51 -4.22
CA ALA A 180 14.04 -18.93 -4.48
C ALA A 180 14.37 -19.79 -3.25
N LYS A 181 15.46 -19.45 -2.54
CA LYS A 181 15.87 -20.14 -1.31
C LYS A 181 14.82 -20.04 -0.21
N HIS A 182 14.10 -18.91 -0.17
CA HIS A 182 13.06 -18.65 0.81
C HIS A 182 11.65 -19.02 0.33
N GLY A 183 11.52 -19.58 -0.88
CA GLY A 183 10.25 -20.06 -1.42
C GLY A 183 9.21 -18.97 -1.69
N TYR A 184 9.63 -17.71 -1.90
CA TYR A 184 8.68 -16.60 -2.09
C TYR A 184 7.76 -16.83 -3.29
N HIS A 185 8.33 -17.14 -4.45
CA HIS A 185 7.59 -17.47 -5.68
C HIS A 185 6.55 -18.59 -5.50
N THR A 186 6.89 -19.69 -4.82
CA THR A 186 5.94 -20.77 -4.54
C THR A 186 4.82 -20.32 -3.61
N ARG A 187 5.17 -19.57 -2.55
CA ARG A 187 4.17 -19.04 -1.61
C ARG A 187 3.22 -18.04 -2.29
N LEU A 188 3.73 -17.18 -3.18
CA LEU A 188 2.92 -16.23 -3.94
C LEU A 188 1.94 -16.95 -4.85
N ARG A 189 2.42 -17.95 -5.62
CA ARG A 189 1.58 -18.79 -6.47
C ARG A 189 0.48 -19.49 -5.66
N ASP A 190 0.84 -20.10 -4.54
CA ASP A 190 -0.09 -20.86 -3.70
C ASP A 190 -1.10 -19.94 -3.01
N ALA A 191 -0.67 -18.75 -2.58
CA ALA A 191 -1.56 -17.73 -2.04
C ALA A 191 -2.53 -17.20 -3.12
N TYR A 192 -2.05 -16.93 -4.33
CA TYR A 192 -2.92 -16.51 -5.44
C TYR A 192 -3.97 -17.57 -5.76
N ALA A 193 -3.58 -18.85 -5.88
CA ALA A 193 -4.53 -19.94 -6.12
C ALA A 193 -5.58 -20.08 -5.01
N LYS A 194 -5.20 -19.81 -3.76
CA LYS A 194 -6.13 -19.77 -2.63
C LYS A 194 -7.12 -18.61 -2.75
N TRP A 195 -6.65 -17.40 -3.07
CA TRP A 195 -7.52 -16.22 -3.20
C TRP A 195 -8.47 -16.33 -4.40
N GLN A 196 -8.00 -16.87 -5.52
CA GLN A 196 -8.83 -17.15 -6.70
C GLN A 196 -10.00 -18.11 -6.44
N ALA A 197 -9.91 -18.95 -5.40
CA ALA A 197 -11.00 -19.84 -4.99
C ALA A 197 -12.05 -19.16 -4.11
N ILE A 198 -11.75 -17.96 -3.60
CA ILE A 198 -12.65 -17.12 -2.82
C ILE A 198 -13.29 -16.14 -3.81
N PRO A 199 -14.62 -15.99 -3.83
CA PRO A 199 -15.23 -14.95 -4.64
C PRO A 199 -14.66 -13.59 -4.25
N ASP A 200 -14.15 -12.86 -5.24
CA ASP A 200 -13.80 -11.45 -5.09
C ASP A 200 -14.91 -10.71 -4.35
N VAL A 201 -14.53 -9.73 -3.52
CA VAL A 201 -15.52 -8.90 -2.86
C VAL A 201 -16.37 -8.25 -3.93
N LEU A 202 -17.61 -8.71 -4.01
CA LEU A 202 -18.60 -8.19 -4.93
C LEU A 202 -18.89 -6.75 -4.48
N GLU A 203 -18.21 -5.81 -5.13
CA GLU A 203 -18.70 -4.44 -5.26
C GLU A 203 -20.22 -4.54 -5.49
N PRO A 204 -21.07 -3.86 -4.72
CA PRO A 204 -22.52 -3.95 -4.92
C PRO A 204 -22.80 -3.79 -6.40
N SER A 205 -23.55 -4.74 -6.98
CA SER A 205 -23.68 -4.97 -8.44
C SER A 205 -24.52 -3.88 -9.14
N TYR A 206 -24.18 -2.63 -8.90
CA TYR A 206 -24.69 -1.52 -9.65
C TYR A 206 -24.14 -1.59 -11.08
N PRO A 207 -24.99 -1.33 -12.09
CA PRO A 207 -24.60 -1.39 -13.47
C PRO A 207 -23.52 -0.33 -13.76
N LYS A 208 -22.69 -0.61 -14.76
CA LYS A 208 -21.83 0.42 -15.36
C LYS A 208 -22.72 1.49 -15.98
N ILE A 209 -22.67 2.71 -15.45
CA ILE A 209 -23.44 3.86 -15.95
C ILE A 209 -22.49 4.98 -16.39
N GLY A 210 -22.93 5.77 -17.35
CA GLY A 210 -22.19 6.91 -17.87
C GLY A 210 -23.13 7.78 -18.71
N ARG A 211 -22.59 8.76 -19.44
CA ARG A 211 -23.41 9.70 -20.21
C ARG A 211 -24.45 9.00 -21.08
N GLY A 212 -25.72 9.39 -20.91
CA GLY A 212 -26.87 8.81 -21.62
C GLY A 212 -27.55 7.64 -20.90
N SER A 213 -26.96 7.07 -19.83
CA SER A 213 -27.66 6.12 -18.97
C SER A 213 -28.91 6.74 -18.32
N ARG A 214 -29.98 5.95 -18.23
CA ARG A 214 -31.26 6.36 -17.61
C ARG A 214 -31.85 5.18 -16.83
N ASN A 215 -31.57 5.09 -15.54
CA ASN A 215 -32.05 4.01 -14.67
C ASN A 215 -31.94 4.42 -13.19
N ALA A 216 -32.51 3.60 -12.31
CA ALA A 216 -32.50 3.84 -10.86
C ALA A 216 -31.07 3.96 -10.28
N ALA A 217 -30.07 3.31 -10.88
CA ALA A 217 -28.69 3.45 -10.44
C ALA A 217 -28.20 4.89 -10.67
N VAL A 218 -28.58 5.56 -11.76
CA VAL A 218 -28.23 6.99 -11.96
C VAL A 218 -28.76 7.86 -10.82
N THR A 219 -30.00 7.63 -10.37
CA THR A 219 -30.59 8.34 -9.23
C THR A 219 -29.78 8.12 -7.95
N VAL A 220 -29.37 6.88 -7.68
CA VAL A 220 -28.49 6.55 -6.54
C VAL A 220 -27.15 7.29 -6.66
N ALA A 221 -26.51 7.24 -7.83
CA ALA A 221 -25.24 7.92 -8.06
C ALA A 221 -25.33 9.43 -7.86
N GLN A 222 -26.32 10.09 -8.46
CA GLN A 222 -26.56 11.53 -8.31
C GLN A 222 -26.77 11.90 -6.84
N SER A 223 -27.57 11.11 -6.11
CA SER A 223 -27.85 11.36 -4.69
C SER A 223 -26.58 11.27 -3.84
N ARG A 224 -25.73 10.27 -4.12
CA ARG A 224 -24.47 10.06 -3.41
C ARG A 224 -23.41 11.10 -3.77
N LEU A 225 -23.28 11.44 -5.06
CA LEU A 225 -22.40 12.53 -5.51
C LEU A 225 -22.76 13.83 -4.80
N LEU A 226 -24.04 14.18 -4.77
CA LEU A 226 -24.54 15.37 -4.07
C LEU A 226 -24.23 15.33 -2.57
N ALA A 227 -24.49 14.20 -1.90
CA ALA A 227 -24.19 14.02 -0.47
C ALA A 227 -22.69 14.15 -0.15
N LEU A 228 -21.82 13.78 -1.09
CA LEU A 228 -20.37 13.90 -0.99
C LEU A 228 -19.83 15.28 -1.42
N GLY A 229 -20.72 16.22 -1.79
CA GLY A 229 -20.35 17.58 -2.19
C GLY A 229 -20.02 17.77 -3.68
N PHE A 230 -20.26 16.76 -4.51
CA PHE A 230 -20.10 16.82 -5.96
C PHE A 230 -21.46 17.02 -6.62
N ASP A 231 -21.86 18.27 -6.86
CA ASP A 231 -23.21 18.61 -7.31
C ASP A 231 -23.50 18.16 -8.77
N PRO A 232 -24.41 17.18 -8.99
CA PRO A 232 -24.82 16.75 -10.33
C PRO A 232 -25.92 17.63 -10.95
N ARG A 233 -26.28 18.75 -10.30
CA ARG A 233 -27.38 19.68 -10.64
C ARG A 233 -28.78 19.05 -10.62
N GLY A 234 -28.99 18.14 -9.67
CA GLY A 234 -30.27 17.49 -9.43
C GLY A 234 -30.20 15.96 -9.48
N VAL A 235 -31.30 15.33 -9.07
CA VAL A 235 -31.45 13.87 -9.03
C VAL A 235 -32.66 13.49 -9.89
N ASP A 236 -32.43 13.33 -11.19
CA ASP A 236 -33.47 13.07 -12.20
C ASP A 236 -33.37 11.66 -12.82
N GLY A 237 -32.36 10.88 -12.44
CA GLY A 237 -32.10 9.55 -12.99
C GLY A 237 -31.55 9.55 -14.42
N ILE A 238 -31.12 10.71 -14.94
CA ILE A 238 -30.52 10.86 -16.27
C ILE A 238 -29.05 11.26 -16.13
N PHE A 239 -28.17 10.45 -16.69
CA PHE A 239 -26.74 10.74 -16.64
C PHE A 239 -26.37 11.78 -17.71
N GLY A 240 -26.63 13.05 -17.38
CA GLY A 240 -26.39 14.21 -18.22
C GLY A 240 -24.97 14.76 -18.14
N GLY A 241 -24.74 15.93 -18.74
CA GLY A 241 -23.43 16.60 -18.70
C GLY A 241 -22.99 17.00 -17.29
N ASP A 242 -23.93 17.40 -16.44
CA ASP A 242 -23.63 17.80 -15.06
C ASP A 242 -23.29 16.59 -14.18
N THR A 243 -23.99 15.46 -14.36
CA THR A 243 -23.64 14.20 -13.68
C THR A 243 -22.27 13.66 -14.12
N ASP A 244 -21.91 13.79 -15.41
CA ASP A 244 -20.55 13.45 -15.90
C ASP A 244 -19.48 14.35 -15.26
N ALA A 245 -19.71 15.66 -15.20
CA ALA A 245 -18.78 16.60 -14.57
C ALA A 245 -18.58 16.30 -13.08
N ALA A 246 -19.67 16.07 -12.33
CA ALA A 246 -19.64 15.68 -10.92
C ALA A 246 -18.93 14.34 -10.72
N THR A 247 -19.18 13.36 -11.59
CA THR A 247 -18.52 12.05 -11.55
C THR A 247 -17.01 12.18 -11.75
N ARG A 248 -16.56 12.95 -12.74
CA ARG A 248 -15.12 13.15 -12.98
C ARG A 248 -14.44 13.90 -11.84
N ALA A 249 -15.11 14.90 -11.27
CA ALA A 249 -14.61 15.62 -10.11
C ALA A 249 -14.46 14.69 -8.90
N PHE A 250 -15.48 13.85 -8.64
CA PHE A 250 -15.43 12.82 -7.62
C PHE A 250 -14.29 11.84 -7.87
N GLN A 251 -14.23 11.20 -9.04
CA GLN A 251 -13.17 10.27 -9.43
C GLN A 251 -11.77 10.88 -9.21
N LYS A 252 -11.55 12.13 -9.64
CA LYS A 252 -10.28 12.84 -9.41
C LYS A 252 -9.97 13.03 -7.93
N SER A 253 -10.97 13.37 -7.12
CA SER A 253 -10.79 13.60 -5.68
C SER A 253 -10.38 12.35 -4.91
N VAL A 254 -10.77 11.17 -5.40
CA VAL A 254 -10.48 9.87 -4.79
C VAL A 254 -9.35 9.12 -5.50
N GLY A 255 -8.62 9.77 -6.40
CA GLY A 255 -7.47 9.18 -7.11
C GLY A 255 -7.84 8.16 -8.19
N LEU A 256 -9.10 8.10 -8.64
CA LEU A 256 -9.53 7.28 -9.77
C LEU A 256 -9.33 8.01 -11.10
N LYS A 257 -9.24 7.25 -12.19
CA LYS A 257 -9.27 7.80 -13.56
C LYS A 257 -10.58 8.57 -13.76
N ALA A 258 -10.47 9.87 -14.06
CA ALA A 258 -11.62 10.75 -14.27
C ALA A 258 -12.25 10.57 -15.67
N ASP A 259 -12.78 9.37 -15.95
CA ASP A 259 -13.36 8.97 -17.23
C ASP A 259 -14.87 9.25 -17.37
N GLY A 260 -15.54 9.68 -16.29
CA GLY A 260 -16.96 10.03 -16.26
C GLY A 260 -17.89 8.81 -16.31
N ILE A 261 -17.34 7.61 -16.07
CA ILE A 261 -18.07 6.36 -16.06
C ILE A 261 -18.11 5.84 -14.63
N ILE A 262 -19.32 5.63 -14.08
CA ILE A 262 -19.49 4.96 -12.80
C ILE A 262 -19.55 3.45 -13.06
N GLY A 263 -18.38 2.83 -13.05
CA GLY A 263 -18.22 1.37 -13.01
C GLY A 263 -18.03 0.86 -11.58
N PRO A 264 -17.72 -0.44 -11.39
CA PRO A 264 -17.56 -1.06 -10.07
C PRO A 264 -16.68 -0.26 -9.11
N LEU A 265 -15.52 0.24 -9.57
CA LEU A 265 -14.61 1.09 -8.78
C LEU A 265 -15.25 2.39 -8.27
N THR A 266 -16.01 3.06 -9.13
CA THR A 266 -16.64 4.32 -8.75
C THR A 266 -17.79 4.03 -7.80
N TRP A 267 -18.55 2.95 -8.01
CA TRP A 267 -19.59 2.49 -7.10
C TRP A 267 -19.06 2.19 -5.70
N ALA A 268 -17.97 1.43 -5.62
CA ALA A 268 -17.22 1.11 -4.39
C ALA A 268 -16.97 2.32 -3.51
N THR A 269 -16.58 3.41 -4.16
CA THR A 269 -16.11 4.62 -3.48
C THR A 269 -17.28 5.56 -3.21
N LEU A 270 -18.29 5.55 -4.08
CA LEU A 270 -19.47 6.38 -4.00
C LEU A 270 -20.44 5.87 -2.92
N ILE A 271 -20.43 4.56 -2.67
CA ILE A 271 -21.25 3.86 -1.69
C ILE A 271 -20.34 2.91 -0.87
N PRO A 272 -19.48 3.44 0.02
CA PRO A 272 -18.87 2.59 1.03
C PRO A 272 -19.99 2.01 1.89
N GLU A 273 -19.88 0.72 2.24
CA GLU A 273 -20.93 -0.12 2.82
C GLU A 273 -21.88 0.59 3.80
N MET A 274 -23.17 0.25 3.71
CA MET A 274 -24.10 0.47 4.80
C MET A 274 -23.62 -0.37 5.98
N ASP A 275 -23.26 0.28 7.09
CA ASP A 275 -23.16 -0.39 8.39
C ASP A 275 -24.46 -1.16 8.61
N THR A 276 -24.41 -2.49 8.47
CA THR A 276 -25.43 -3.41 9.00
C THR A 276 -24.89 -4.07 10.26
#